data_AF-A0A392SF97-F1
#
_entry.id   AF-A0A392SF97-F1
#
_cell.length_a   1.000
_cell.length_b   1.000
_cell.length_c   1.000
_cell.angle_alpha   90.00
_cell.angle_beta   90.00
_cell.angle_gamma   90.00
#
_symmetry.space_group_name_H-M   'P 1'
#
loop_
_entity.id
_entity.type
_entity.pdbx_description
1 polymer ?
#
loop_
_entity_poly.entity_id
_entity_poly.type
_entity_poly.pdbx_seq_one_letter_code
_entity_poly.pdbx_strand_id
1 'polypeptide(L)'
;MNVLEFANSFDAPGETISDENLVSKILRSLPKRFDMKVTVIEEAQNLSTMQVEELIGSLQTFKLGINQRNEKKNKNMAFVSNTSDEELLGDLESDESL
;
A
#
# COMPACT_ATOMS: atom_id res chain seq x y z
N MET A 1 -26.35 -10.45 1.52
CA MET A 1 -25.71 -11.77 1.68
C MET A 1 -24.49 -11.56 2.56
N ASN A 2 -24.60 -11.91 3.85
CA ASN A 2 -23.53 -11.67 4.83
C ASN A 2 -22.42 -12.71 4.64
N VAL A 3 -21.17 -12.28 4.71
CA VAL A 3 -19.99 -13.16 4.51
C VAL A 3 -19.99 -14.32 5.51
N LEU A 4 -20.49 -14.10 6.73
CA LEU A 4 -20.70 -15.13 7.75
C LEU A 4 -21.66 -16.26 7.29
N GLU A 5 -22.73 -15.90 6.60
CA GLU A 5 -23.78 -16.83 6.17
C GLU A 5 -23.28 -17.77 5.05
N PHE A 6 -22.39 -17.26 4.20
CA PHE A 6 -21.71 -18.04 3.16
C PHE A 6 -20.55 -18.89 3.71
N ALA A 7 -19.85 -18.41 4.74
CA ALA A 7 -18.82 -19.23 5.41
C ALA A 7 -19.45 -20.40 6.17
N ASN A 8 -20.58 -20.17 6.85
CA ASN A 8 -21.30 -21.19 7.62
C ASN A 8 -22.02 -22.24 6.75
N SER A 9 -22.22 -22.01 5.45
CA SER A 9 -22.85 -23.00 4.56
C SER A 9 -21.87 -24.03 3.99
N PHE A 10 -20.55 -23.81 4.16
CA PHE A 10 -19.50 -24.72 3.69
C PHE A 10 -18.99 -25.69 4.76
N ASP A 11 -19.13 -25.35 6.05
CA ASP A 11 -18.89 -26.29 7.15
C ASP A 11 -20.23 -26.90 7.59
N ALA A 12 -20.20 -28.17 7.96
CA ALA A 12 -21.40 -28.92 8.35
C ALA A 12 -22.23 -28.15 9.41
N PRO A 13 -23.57 -28.20 9.34
CA PRO A 13 -24.45 -27.42 10.19
C PRO A 13 -24.32 -27.89 11.66
N GLY A 14 -23.39 -27.30 12.40
CA GLY A 14 -23.12 -27.69 13.78
C GLY A 14 -21.83 -27.11 14.38
N GLU A 15 -20.81 -26.79 13.59
CA GLU A 15 -19.59 -26.17 14.09
C GLU A 15 -19.62 -24.65 13.86
N THR A 16 -19.74 -23.88 14.93
CA THR A 16 -19.55 -22.43 14.88
C THR A 16 -18.10 -22.16 14.49
N ILE A 17 -17.87 -21.65 13.28
CA ILE A 17 -16.55 -21.24 12.81
C ILE A 17 -16.05 -20.11 13.74
N SER A 18 -14.92 -20.33 14.40
CA SER A 18 -14.26 -19.29 15.19
C SER A 18 -13.71 -18.18 14.29
N ASP A 19 -13.63 -16.96 14.82
CA ASP A 19 -13.08 -15.81 14.09
C ASP A 19 -11.67 -16.11 13.56
N GLU A 20 -10.85 -16.84 14.31
CA GLU A 20 -9.52 -17.30 13.88
C GLU A 20 -9.57 -18.14 12.59
N ASN A 21 -10.48 -19.12 12.54
CA ASN A 21 -10.65 -19.98 11.37
C ASN A 21 -11.13 -19.17 10.16
N LEU A 22 -12.02 -18.20 10.39
CA LEU A 22 -12.52 -17.33 9.34
C LEU A 22 -11.43 -16.40 8.82
N VAL A 23 -10.64 -15.78 9.70
CA VAL A 23 -9.48 -14.94 9.35
C VAL A 23 -8.47 -15.74 8.53
N SER A 24 -8.13 -16.96 8.94
CA SER A 24 -7.20 -17.83 8.21
C SER A 24 -7.73 -18.20 6.82
N LYS A 25 -9.02 -18.56 6.71
CA LYS A 25 -9.67 -18.83 5.42
C LYS A 25 -9.67 -17.60 4.51
N ILE A 26 -9.95 -16.42 5.04
CA ILE A 26 -9.92 -15.15 4.28
C ILE A 26 -8.51 -14.89 3.77
N LEU A 27 -7.49 -14.88 4.64
CA LEU A 27 -6.10 -14.62 4.26
C LEU A 27 -5.61 -15.60 3.18
N ARG A 28 -5.91 -16.89 3.33
CA ARG A 28 -5.54 -17.93 2.34
C ARG A 28 -6.26 -17.77 1.00
N SER A 29 -7.44 -17.14 0.98
CA SER A 29 -8.20 -16.87 -0.25
C SER A 29 -7.74 -15.60 -1.00
N LEU A 30 -6.87 -14.79 -0.41
CA LEU A 30 -6.47 -13.52 -1.00
C LEU A 30 -5.57 -13.72 -2.24
N PRO A 31 -5.69 -12.87 -3.27
CA PRO A 31 -4.80 -12.90 -4.42
C PRO A 31 -3.36 -12.47 -4.06
N LYS A 32 -2.37 -12.93 -4.84
CA LYS A 32 -0.93 -12.68 -4.62
C LYS A 32 -0.50 -11.22 -4.41
N ARG A 33 -1.28 -10.26 -4.92
CA ARG A 33 -1.04 -8.82 -4.68
C ARG A 33 -1.14 -8.40 -3.21
N PHE A 34 -1.72 -9.25 -2.36
CA PHE A 34 -1.82 -9.06 -0.92
C PHE A 34 -0.75 -9.82 -0.14
N ASP A 35 0.11 -10.63 -0.77
CA ASP A 35 1.08 -11.49 -0.07
C ASP A 35 1.91 -10.69 0.94
N MET A 36 2.41 -9.52 0.55
CA MET A 36 3.16 -8.63 1.45
C MET A 36 2.35 -8.20 2.68
N LYS A 37 1.04 -7.97 2.52
CA LYS A 37 0.16 -7.62 3.65
C LYS A 37 -0.16 -8.84 4.50
N VAL A 38 -0.36 -10.01 3.88
CA VAL A 38 -0.58 -11.28 4.58
C VAL A 38 0.63 -11.63 5.44
N THR A 39 1.85 -11.58 4.90
CA THR A 39 3.09 -11.82 5.66
C THR A 39 3.22 -10.89 6.85
N VAL A 40 2.95 -9.59 6.68
CA VAL A 40 3.00 -8.64 7.80
C VAL A 40 1.95 -8.97 8.87
N ILE A 41 0.75 -9.41 8.48
CA ILE A 41 -0.29 -9.81 9.44
C ILE A 41 0.16 -11.06 10.20
N GLU A 42 0.68 -12.06 9.49
CA GLU A 42 1.18 -13.31 10.07
C GLU A 42 2.38 -13.08 11.01
N GLU A 43 3.26 -12.12 10.71
CA GLU A 43 4.43 -11.79 11.54
C GLU A 43 4.10 -10.85 12.71
N ALA A 44 3.17 -9.90 12.53
CA ALA A 44 2.92 -8.83 13.50
C ALA A 44 1.77 -9.13 14.48
N GLN A 45 0.79 -9.97 14.10
CA GLN A 45 -0.38 -10.26 14.93
C GLN A 45 -0.67 -11.76 15.00
N ASN A 46 -1.03 -12.23 16.19
CA ASN A 46 -1.60 -13.56 16.37
C ASN A 46 -3.00 -13.59 15.72
N LEU A 47 -3.18 -14.45 14.71
CA LEU A 47 -4.46 -14.63 13.99
C LEU A 47 -5.63 -14.96 14.93
N SER A 48 -5.36 -15.60 16.07
CA SER A 48 -6.37 -15.92 17.10
C SER A 48 -6.95 -14.69 17.82
N THR A 49 -6.30 -13.54 17.76
CA THR A 49 -6.73 -12.31 18.44
C THR A 49 -7.35 -11.28 17.50
N MET A 50 -7.24 -11.50 16.19
CA MET A 50 -7.67 -10.55 15.18
C MET A 50 -9.17 -10.70 14.90
N GLN A 51 -9.92 -9.60 14.99
CA GLN A 51 -11.33 -9.59 14.61
C GLN A 51 -11.49 -9.55 13.08
N VAL A 52 -12.51 -10.24 12.58
CA VAL A 52 -12.79 -10.33 11.13
C VAL A 52 -13.08 -8.93 10.54
N GLU A 53 -13.79 -8.09 11.27
CA GLU A 53 -14.10 -6.71 10.85
C GLU A 53 -12.83 -5.85 10.70
N GLU A 54 -11.88 -5.99 11.63
CA GLU A 54 -10.59 -5.31 11.57
C GLU A 54 -9.77 -5.77 10.35
N LEU A 55 -9.76 -7.07 10.07
CA LEU A 55 -9.12 -7.63 8.89
C LEU A 55 -9.72 -7.04 7.60
N ILE A 56 -11.05 -7.03 7.50
CA ILE A 56 -11.75 -6.49 6.32
C ILE A 56 -11.39 -5.00 6.13
N GLY A 57 -11.42 -4.19 7.19
CA GLY A 57 -11.06 -2.77 7.14
C GLY A 57 -9.60 -2.53 6.73
N SER A 58 -8.67 -3.35 7.25
CA SER A 58 -7.25 -3.33 6.90
C SER A 58 -7.02 -3.66 5.42
N LEU A 59 -7.71 -4.68 4.91
CA LEU A 59 -7.64 -5.09 3.50
C LEU A 59 -8.23 -4.03 2.56
N GLN A 60 -9.33 -3.39 2.93
CA GLN A 60 -9.94 -2.31 2.15
C GLN A 60 -8.99 -1.10 2.04
N THR A 61 -8.41 -0.68 3.17
CA THR A 61 -7.42 0.41 3.22
C THR A 61 -6.21 0.09 2.35
N PHE A 62 -5.70 -1.14 2.44
CA PHE A 62 -4.57 -1.59 1.64
C PHE A 62 -4.88 -1.58 0.13
N LYS A 63 -6.06 -2.06 -0.28
CA LYS A 63 -6.52 -1.96 -1.69
C LYS A 63 -6.52 -0.53 -2.19
N LEU A 64 -7.07 0.40 -1.41
CA LEU A 64 -7.15 1.81 -1.78
C LEU A 64 -5.75 2.43 -1.93
N GLY A 65 -4.82 2.07 -1.05
CA GLY A 65 -3.43 2.52 -1.11
C GLY A 65 -2.67 2.00 -2.34
N ILE A 66 -2.85 0.72 -2.71
CA ILE A 66 -2.23 0.15 -3.92
C ILE A 66 -2.69 0.90 -5.17
N ASN A 67 -3.99 1.17 -5.30
CA ASN A 67 -4.54 1.85 -6.47
C ASN A 67 -3.96 3.27 -6.62
N GLN A 68 -3.86 4.03 -5.52
CA GLN A 68 -3.25 5.37 -5.54
C GLN A 68 -1.76 5.36 -5.91
N ARG A 69 -1.02 4.29 -5.59
CA ARG A 69 0.41 4.19 -5.88
C ARG A 69 0.68 3.76 -7.32
N ASN A 70 -0.21 2.97 -7.93
CA ASN A 70 -0.13 2.64 -9.35
C ASN A 70 -0.42 3.85 -10.25
N GLU A 71 -1.40 4.69 -9.90
CA GLU A 71 -1.73 5.94 -10.61
C GLU A 71 -0.62 7.01 -10.59
N LYS A 72 0.32 6.92 -9.64
CA LYS A 72 1.44 7.87 -9.51
C LYS A 72 2.68 7.44 -10.27
N LYS A 73 2.81 6.18 -10.70
CA LYS A 73 4.00 5.67 -11.40
C LYS A 73 4.12 6.18 -12.84
N ASN A 74 3.04 6.69 -13.40
CA ASN A 74 2.93 7.25 -14.75
C ASN A 74 3.31 8.75 -14.82
N LYS A 75 3.80 9.35 -13.73
CA LYS A 75 4.41 10.68 -13.74
C LYS A 75 5.92 10.55 -13.55
N ASN A 76 6.64 10.54 -14.67
CA ASN A 76 8.08 10.74 -14.73
C ASN A 76 8.44 12.14 -14.21
N MET A 77 8.57 12.29 -12.90
CA MET A 77 8.99 13.55 -12.29
C MET A 77 10.52 13.67 -12.42
N ALA A 78 10.97 14.29 -13.52
CA ALA A 78 12.37 14.64 -13.70
C ALA A 78 12.70 15.87 -12.85
N PHE A 79 13.67 15.74 -11.94
CA PHE A 79 14.18 16.85 -11.15
C PHE A 79 15.21 17.62 -12.00
N VAL A 80 14.83 18.80 -12.50
CA VAL A 80 15.73 19.68 -13.25
C VAL A 80 16.30 20.70 -12.27
N SER A 81 17.61 20.63 -12.00
CA SER A 81 18.34 21.66 -11.27
C SER A 81 18.83 22.73 -12.24
N ASN A 82 18.29 23.93 -12.17
CA ASN A 82 18.86 25.08 -12.85
C ASN A 82 20.00 25.63 -11.98
N THR A 83 21.25 25.35 -12.37
CA THR A 83 22.39 26.16 -11.96
C THR A 83 22.50 27.29 -12.98
N SER A 84 21.83 28.41 -12.70
CA SER A 84 22.06 29.64 -13.44
C SER A 84 23.07 30.47 -12.65
N ASP A 85 24.25 30.62 -13.25
CA ASP A 85 25.35 31.46 -12.80
C ASP A 85 24.86 32.83 -12.36
N GLU A 86 25.27 33.24 -11.16
CA GLU A 86 24.92 34.54 -10.60
C GLU A 86 25.60 35.66 -11.39
N GLU A 87 24.80 36.62 -11.84
CA GLU A 87 25.23 37.84 -12.50
C GLU A 87 26.13 38.67 -11.56
N LEU A 88 27.42 38.82 -11.91
CA LEU A 88 28.30 39.82 -11.28
C LEU A 88 28.54 40.97 -12.27
N LEU A 89 27.78 42.06 -12.11
CA LEU A 89 28.07 43.35 -12.73
C LEU A 89 29.25 44.02 -12.01
N GLY A 90 30.20 44.59 -12.77
CA GLY A 90 31.14 45.58 -12.21
C GLY A 90 32.48 45.70 -12.93
N ASP A 91 32.50 46.59 -13.94
CA ASP A 91 33.55 47.56 -14.30
C ASP A 91 35.04 47.15 -14.38
N LEU A 92 35.69 47.50 -15.50
CA LEU A 92 36.94 48.28 -15.56
C LEU A 92 37.47 48.31 -17.01
N GLU A 93 37.22 49.45 -17.65
CA GLU A 93 38.13 50.28 -18.47
C GLU A 93 39.43 49.70 -19.06
N SER A 94 39.65 50.07 -20.33
CA SER A 94 40.95 50.39 -20.96
C SER A 94 41.89 49.19 -21.23
N ASP A 95 42.55 49.02 -22.37
CA ASP A 95 43.31 50.02 -23.12
C ASP A 95 43.73 49.47 -24.51
N GLU A 96 43.92 50.42 -25.42
CA GLU A 96 44.77 50.49 -26.62
C GLU A 96 45.29 49.27 -27.42
N SER A 97 45.11 49.44 -28.74
CA SER A 97 46.13 49.45 -29.82
C SER A 97 46.91 48.16 -30.16
N LEU A 98 46.61 47.58 -31.33
CA LEU A 98 47.23 47.90 -32.64
C LEU A 98 46.52 47.17 -33.79
#